data_AF-Q2J553-F1
#
_entry.id   AF-Q2J553-F1
#
_cell.length_a   1.000
_cell.length_b   1.000
_cell.length_c   1.000
_cell.angle_alpha   90.00
_cell.angle_beta   90.00
_cell.angle_gamma   90.00
#
_symmetry.space_group_name_H-M   'P 1'
#
loop_
_entity.id
_entity.type
_entity.pdbx_description
1 polymer ?
#
loop_
_entity_poly.entity_id
_entity_poly.type
_entity_poly.pdbx_seq_one_letter_code
_entity_poly.pdbx_strand_id
1 'polypeptide(L)'
;MARCVAVGYPEGKGRRVARRRYFHLLSALAIAGLAVACSGAGGTESGAGRSPALARELAEAAVAAPDASRLPILFVHGSLGSGSLFETPAQRFTANGYPVDYVEAFDYDASSSANSVEEVLPDLDAKIASILKATGAKKLDLVAHLEGAALSERYLTSSSDRANRVAHYVTVGGSLAGRPPAGVPTLAVWGENDPTRRVEGAVNVRFVDQDRAQLLTSTATFREMYRFLTGTTPHTTDVVPKQGPIEISGRALRYPMNVGVRDARLEVHRVDPRTGRRGANSLKGYFHLSGDGSWGPFRGDGASTYEFVIVRGGEPDHHFYYQPFRRDDHLVRLLTSQPGQEIGGGMETGPGHTDLVVERPLEWWGDQGNADDVLSIDGKNVLNAADAPRSKLALGVYLFDRNSDGVTHLTMPIPAYFGIGFITGVDVFIPAGERSVEVAMTPRGKTAHRSVLQVPAWPSDRHRVTLHFTGEG
;
A
#
# COMPACT_ATOMS: atom_id res chain seq x y z
N MET A 1 -5.86 -1.76 -55.85
CA MET A 1 -7.24 -1.36 -56.18
C MET A 1 -8.18 -2.49 -55.79
N ALA A 2 -8.99 -2.31 -54.74
CA ALA A 2 -10.24 -3.03 -54.52
C ALA A 2 -11.02 -2.28 -53.43
N ARG A 3 -12.17 -1.72 -53.81
CA ARG A 3 -13.15 -1.02 -52.96
C ARG A 3 -14.23 -2.02 -52.53
N CYS A 4 -14.71 -1.92 -51.29
CA CYS A 4 -16.05 -2.32 -50.86
C CYS A 4 -16.50 -1.25 -49.83
N VAL A 5 -17.25 -0.22 -50.22
CA VAL A 5 -18.73 -0.13 -50.32
C VAL A 5 -19.42 -0.39 -48.97
N ALA A 6 -19.81 0.70 -48.32
CA ALA A 6 -20.67 0.74 -47.16
C ALA A 6 -22.15 0.62 -47.59
N VAL A 7 -22.92 -0.20 -46.88
CA VAL A 7 -24.38 -0.31 -47.03
C VAL A 7 -25.02 0.26 -45.77
N GLY A 8 -25.86 1.28 -45.94
CA GLY A 8 -26.67 1.87 -44.88
C GLY A 8 -28.09 1.28 -44.83
N TYR A 9 -28.70 1.31 -43.64
CA TYR A 9 -30.12 1.04 -43.37
C TYR A 9 -30.58 1.92 -42.18
N PRO A 10 -31.89 2.17 -41.98
CA PRO A 10 -32.45 3.51 -41.77
C PRO A 10 -32.84 3.78 -40.31
N GLU A 11 -33.03 5.06 -40.00
CA GLU A 11 -33.47 5.56 -38.69
C GLU A 11 -34.89 5.12 -38.33
N GLY A 12 -35.03 4.45 -37.19
CA GLY A 12 -36.30 4.23 -36.48
C GLY A 12 -36.27 4.94 -35.12
N LYS A 13 -37.17 5.89 -34.91
CA LYS A 13 -37.36 6.64 -33.65
C LYS A 13 -37.94 5.73 -32.56
N GLY A 14 -37.27 5.64 -31.40
CA GLY A 14 -37.83 4.99 -30.21
C GLY A 14 -36.95 5.14 -28.96
N ARG A 15 -37.45 5.90 -27.98
CA ARG A 15 -37.12 5.98 -26.53
C ARG A 15 -35.65 5.74 -26.10
N ARG A 16 -34.98 6.83 -25.69
CA ARG A 16 -33.66 6.81 -25.03
C ARG A 16 -33.76 6.15 -23.65
N VAL A 17 -33.22 4.95 -23.53
CA VAL A 17 -32.74 4.37 -22.27
C VAL A 17 -31.23 4.63 -22.22
N ALA A 18 -30.75 5.22 -21.13
CA ALA A 18 -29.35 5.53 -20.93
C ALA A 18 -28.51 4.24 -20.92
N ARG A 19 -27.67 4.05 -21.94
CA ARG A 19 -26.70 2.95 -22.00
C ARG A 19 -25.52 3.26 -21.08
N ARG A 20 -25.30 2.38 -20.10
CA ARG A 20 -24.09 2.28 -19.28
C ARG A 20 -22.87 2.14 -20.20
N ARG A 21 -21.84 2.96 -19.98
CA ARG A 21 -20.55 2.86 -20.68
C ARG A 21 -19.71 1.80 -19.97
N TYR A 22 -19.47 0.67 -20.65
CA TYR A 22 -18.45 -0.29 -20.26
C TYR A 22 -17.09 0.22 -20.74
N PHE A 23 -16.12 0.31 -19.82
CA PHE A 23 -14.72 0.58 -20.14
C PHE A 23 -14.07 -0.71 -20.64
N HIS A 24 -13.53 -0.68 -21.87
CA HIS A 24 -12.64 -1.71 -22.40
C HIS A 24 -11.20 -1.20 -22.28
N LEU A 25 -10.40 -1.86 -21.44
CA LEU A 25 -8.93 -1.71 -21.42
C LEU A 25 -8.34 -2.88 -22.23
N LEU A 26 -7.59 -2.54 -23.28
CA LEU A 26 -6.92 -3.48 -24.18
C LEU A 26 -5.59 -3.93 -23.58
N SER A 27 -5.44 -5.24 -23.39
CA SER A 27 -4.23 -5.91 -22.91
C SER A 27 -3.17 -6.03 -24.01
N ALA A 28 -1.90 -5.73 -23.69
CA ALA A 28 -0.75 -6.01 -24.55
C ALA A 28 -0.04 -7.30 -24.10
N LEU A 29 0.14 -8.25 -25.04
CA LEU A 29 0.87 -9.51 -24.87
C LEU A 29 2.39 -9.29 -24.83
N ALA A 30 3.09 -10.09 -24.02
CA ALA A 30 4.54 -10.35 -24.15
C ALA A 30 4.81 -11.86 -24.14
N ILE A 31 5.78 -12.26 -24.98
CA ILE A 31 6.10 -13.63 -25.41
C ILE A 31 7.05 -14.32 -24.42
N ALA A 32 6.83 -15.62 -24.20
CA ALA A 32 7.61 -16.51 -23.34
C ALA A 32 8.96 -16.93 -23.95
N GLY A 33 9.98 -17.08 -23.10
CA GLY A 33 11.25 -17.74 -23.42
C GLY A 33 11.63 -18.75 -22.32
N LEU A 34 11.82 -20.01 -22.70
CA LEU A 34 12.23 -21.13 -21.84
C LEU A 34 13.67 -20.97 -21.33
N ALA A 35 13.92 -21.39 -20.08
CA ALA A 35 15.21 -21.94 -19.67
C ALA A 35 15.06 -23.01 -18.58
N VAL A 36 15.89 -24.05 -18.74
CA VAL A 36 15.88 -25.38 -18.11
C VAL A 36 16.45 -25.36 -16.68
N ALA A 37 15.87 -26.19 -15.81
CA ALA A 37 16.34 -26.46 -14.45
C ALA A 37 17.44 -27.53 -14.40
N CYS A 38 18.40 -27.36 -13.47
CA CYS A 38 19.19 -28.46 -12.92
C CYS A 38 19.34 -28.28 -11.40
N SER A 39 18.93 -29.31 -10.67
CA SER A 39 18.92 -29.43 -9.22
C SER A 39 20.31 -29.79 -8.65
N GLY A 40 20.59 -29.36 -7.42
CA GLY A 40 21.69 -29.84 -6.60
C GLY A 40 21.38 -29.70 -5.11
N ALA A 41 21.35 -30.82 -4.39
CA ALA A 41 21.04 -30.96 -2.97
C ALA A 41 22.31 -31.10 -2.10
N GLY A 42 22.20 -30.75 -0.81
CA GLY A 42 23.15 -31.04 0.27
C GLY A 42 23.00 -30.01 1.40
N GLY A 43 22.38 -30.32 2.55
CA GLY A 43 23.02 -30.94 3.75
C GLY A 43 23.19 -29.86 4.84
N THR A 44 22.37 -29.83 5.90
CA THR A 44 22.70 -30.17 7.32
C THR A 44 23.86 -29.34 7.91
N GLU A 45 23.85 -28.70 9.10
CA GLU A 45 23.17 -28.97 10.36
C GLU A 45 23.49 -27.84 11.38
N SER A 46 22.58 -27.61 12.35
CA SER A 46 22.83 -27.27 13.78
C SER A 46 23.57 -25.98 14.22
N GLY A 47 23.02 -25.33 15.26
CA GLY A 47 23.73 -24.31 16.04
C GLY A 47 22.86 -23.37 16.89
N ALA A 48 21.85 -23.88 17.59
CA ALA A 48 21.05 -23.07 18.52
C ALA A 48 21.73 -22.99 19.88
N GLY A 49 22.22 -21.79 20.22
CA GLY A 49 22.78 -21.47 21.53
C GLY A 49 23.06 -19.97 21.65
N ARG A 50 22.03 -19.11 21.56
CA ARG A 50 22.18 -17.67 21.85
C ARG A 50 21.89 -17.42 23.33
N SER A 51 22.91 -17.01 24.07
CA SER A 51 22.87 -16.68 25.49
C SER A 51 21.84 -15.59 25.84
N PRO A 52 21.22 -15.63 27.03
CA PRO A 52 20.23 -14.65 27.51
C PRO A 52 20.77 -13.21 27.66
N ALA A 53 22.08 -12.99 27.51
CA ALA A 53 22.68 -11.67 27.45
C ALA A 53 22.30 -10.90 26.16
N LEU A 54 22.19 -11.59 25.01
CA LEU A 54 21.76 -10.98 23.75
C LEU A 54 20.26 -10.59 23.80
N ALA A 55 19.46 -11.36 24.55
CA ALA A 55 18.04 -11.07 24.75
C ALA A 55 17.80 -9.82 25.62
N ARG A 56 18.76 -9.46 26.48
CA ARG A 56 18.69 -8.27 27.33
C ARG A 56 19.21 -7.01 26.62
N GLU A 57 20.14 -7.17 25.68
CA GLU A 57 20.63 -6.07 24.81
C GLU A 57 19.60 -5.67 23.74
N LEU A 58 18.78 -6.63 23.26
CA LEU A 58 17.66 -6.36 22.36
C LEU A 58 16.46 -5.67 23.05
N ALA A 59 16.39 -5.69 24.38
CA ALA A 59 15.31 -5.12 25.16
C ALA A 59 15.50 -3.62 25.47
N GLU A 60 16.65 -3.03 25.14
CA GLU A 60 16.99 -1.61 25.36
C GLU A 60 17.33 -0.87 24.06
N ALA A 61 16.67 -1.19 22.94
CA ALA A 61 16.66 -0.28 21.79
C ALA A 61 15.82 0.97 22.13
N ALA A 62 16.36 1.85 22.97
CA ALA A 62 15.82 3.18 23.15
C ALA A 62 15.80 3.85 21.77
N VAL A 63 14.59 4.19 21.30
CA VAL A 63 14.40 4.98 20.07
C VAL A 63 15.30 6.21 20.18
N ALA A 64 16.13 6.44 19.17
CA ALA A 64 16.99 7.62 19.14
C ALA A 64 16.10 8.87 19.27
N ALA A 65 16.51 9.82 20.12
CA ALA A 65 15.75 11.05 20.29
C ALA A 65 15.57 11.77 18.93
N PRO A 66 14.38 12.37 18.67
CA PRO A 66 14.16 13.10 17.44
C PRO A 66 15.23 14.17 17.19
N ASP A 67 15.77 14.19 15.98
CA ASP A 67 16.79 15.12 15.52
C ASP A 67 16.18 16.09 14.50
N ALA A 68 15.85 17.29 14.98
CA ALA A 68 15.20 18.32 14.18
C ALA A 68 16.14 18.95 13.12
N SER A 69 17.44 18.61 13.13
CA SER A 69 18.39 19.06 12.10
C SER A 69 18.21 18.33 10.77
N ARG A 70 17.49 17.21 10.77
CA ARG A 70 17.17 16.43 9.56
C ARG A 70 16.20 17.18 8.67
N LEU A 71 16.31 17.00 7.36
CA LEU A 71 15.35 17.58 6.42
C LEU A 71 14.04 16.77 6.45
N PRO A 72 12.88 17.39 6.19
CA PRO A 72 11.65 16.64 5.97
C PRO A 72 11.76 15.79 4.71
N ILE A 73 11.08 14.65 4.72
CA ILE A 73 10.98 13.69 3.62
C ILE A 73 9.58 13.76 3.04
N LEU A 74 9.48 13.91 1.71
CA LEU A 74 8.23 13.77 0.97
C LEU A 74 8.29 12.53 0.09
N PHE A 75 7.34 11.61 0.27
CA PHE A 75 7.16 10.45 -0.60
C PHE A 75 6.16 10.69 -1.73
N VAL A 76 6.49 10.26 -2.95
CA VAL A 76 5.62 10.30 -4.13
C VAL A 76 5.42 8.88 -4.67
N HIS A 77 4.20 8.36 -4.56
CA HIS A 77 3.86 6.99 -4.97
C HIS A 77 3.70 6.84 -6.50
N GLY A 78 3.63 5.61 -7.00
CA GLY A 78 3.34 5.28 -8.41
C GLY A 78 1.85 5.11 -8.73
N SER A 79 1.53 4.59 -9.91
CA SER A 79 0.14 4.30 -10.29
C SER A 79 -0.48 3.23 -9.39
N LEU A 80 -1.79 3.35 -9.15
CA LEU A 80 -2.54 2.53 -8.19
C LEU A 80 -1.94 2.50 -6.77
N GLY A 81 -1.06 3.45 -6.45
CA GLY A 81 -0.45 3.61 -5.14
C GLY A 81 -1.17 4.63 -4.26
N SER A 82 -0.73 4.68 -3.01
CA SER A 82 -1.00 5.78 -2.08
C SER A 82 0.17 5.92 -1.11
N GLY A 83 0.09 6.85 -0.17
CA GLY A 83 1.04 7.02 0.92
C GLY A 83 1.23 5.77 1.80
N SER A 84 0.30 4.80 1.76
CA SER A 84 0.43 3.54 2.53
C SER A 84 1.68 2.74 2.19
N LEU A 85 2.20 2.87 0.95
CA LEU A 85 3.44 2.20 0.54
C LEU A 85 4.68 2.70 1.31
N PHE A 86 4.62 3.89 1.91
CA PHE A 86 5.73 4.49 2.65
C PHE A 86 5.53 4.48 4.16
N GLU A 87 4.47 3.82 4.66
CA GLU A 87 4.18 3.67 6.08
C GLU A 87 5.34 3.00 6.83
N THR A 88 5.73 1.78 6.42
CA THR A 88 6.86 1.06 7.04
C THR A 88 8.21 1.80 6.90
N PRO A 89 8.61 2.32 5.72
CA PRO A 89 9.78 3.18 5.61
C PRO A 89 9.76 4.38 6.58
N ALA A 90 8.63 5.10 6.68
CA ALA A 90 8.47 6.23 7.60
C ALA A 90 8.66 5.81 9.06
N GLN A 91 8.03 4.71 9.47
CA GLN A 91 8.19 4.12 10.79
C GLN A 91 9.65 3.73 11.10
N ARG A 92 10.45 3.33 10.11
CA ARG A 92 11.89 3.08 10.28
C ARG A 92 12.66 4.39 10.40
N PHE A 93 12.34 5.42 9.64
CA PHE A 93 12.97 6.74 9.81
C PHE A 93 12.74 7.30 11.22
N THR A 94 11.51 7.23 11.73
CA THR A 94 11.18 7.70 13.08
C THR A 94 11.78 6.82 14.18
N ALA A 95 11.96 5.51 13.93
CA ALA A 95 12.76 4.62 14.80
C ALA A 95 14.19 5.10 15.02
N ASN A 96 14.72 5.79 14.02
CA ASN A 96 16.09 6.28 13.98
C ASN A 96 16.17 7.77 14.32
N GLY A 97 15.12 8.37 14.90
CA GLY A 97 15.14 9.76 15.38
C GLY A 97 14.73 10.80 14.33
N TYR A 98 14.04 10.46 13.24
CA TYR A 98 13.32 11.51 12.51
C TYR A 98 12.13 11.99 13.35
N PRO A 99 11.84 13.30 13.41
CA PRO A 99 10.55 13.78 13.89
C PRO A 99 9.42 13.13 13.07
N VAL A 100 8.34 12.73 13.73
CA VAL A 100 7.24 12.01 13.04
C VAL A 100 6.56 12.89 11.98
N ASP A 101 6.40 14.18 12.28
CA ASP A 101 5.83 15.18 11.36
C ASP A 101 6.78 15.57 10.21
N TYR A 102 7.99 14.99 10.14
CA TYR A 102 8.93 15.25 9.05
C TYR A 102 8.80 14.24 7.91
N VAL A 103 8.01 13.18 8.04
CA VAL A 103 7.84 12.19 6.96
C VAL A 103 6.40 12.25 6.44
N GLU A 104 6.24 12.78 5.23
CA GLU A 104 4.95 12.98 4.60
C GLU A 104 4.85 12.25 3.26
N ALA A 105 3.61 12.03 2.78
CA ALA A 105 3.34 11.49 1.45
C ALA A 105 2.45 12.43 0.64
N PHE A 106 2.66 12.44 -0.67
CA PHE A 106 1.84 13.16 -1.64
C PHE A 106 0.92 12.17 -2.35
N ASP A 107 -0.37 12.18 -1.99
CA ASP A 107 -1.38 11.40 -2.71
C ASP A 107 -2.01 12.22 -3.83
N TYR A 108 -1.97 11.69 -5.06
CA TYR A 108 -2.56 12.24 -6.27
C TYR A 108 -3.42 11.17 -6.97
N ASP A 109 -4.14 11.55 -8.03
CA ASP A 109 -4.94 10.60 -8.82
C ASP A 109 -4.06 9.48 -9.40
N ALA A 110 -4.12 8.29 -8.80
CA ALA A 110 -3.31 7.15 -9.20
C ALA A 110 -4.06 6.21 -10.14
N SER A 111 -5.25 6.57 -10.62
CA SER A 111 -6.07 5.73 -11.50
C SER A 111 -5.46 5.53 -12.89
N SER A 112 -4.54 6.41 -13.28
CA SER A 112 -3.84 6.40 -14.56
C SER A 112 -2.34 6.57 -14.37
N SER A 113 -1.54 5.92 -15.21
CA SER A 113 -0.10 6.19 -15.33
C SER A 113 0.21 7.39 -16.24
N ALA A 114 -0.81 7.97 -16.88
CA ALA A 114 -0.71 9.06 -17.86
C ALA A 114 -1.21 10.41 -17.32
N ASN A 115 -1.08 10.67 -16.02
CA ASN A 115 -1.51 11.95 -15.46
C ASN A 115 -0.79 13.13 -16.10
N SER A 116 -1.56 14.20 -16.35
CA SER A 116 -1.01 15.46 -16.84
C SER A 116 -0.09 16.05 -15.78
N VAL A 117 1.11 16.40 -16.20
CA VAL A 117 2.11 17.07 -15.34
C VAL A 117 1.58 18.46 -14.96
N GLU A 118 0.90 19.13 -15.88
CA GLU A 118 0.31 20.45 -15.69
C GLU A 118 -0.73 20.46 -14.58
N GLU A 119 -1.47 19.37 -14.38
CA GLU A 119 -2.47 19.22 -13.32
C GLU A 119 -1.83 18.87 -11.97
N VAL A 120 -0.82 17.99 -11.94
CA VAL A 120 -0.28 17.44 -10.69
C VAL A 120 0.81 18.32 -10.07
N LEU A 121 1.64 18.99 -10.87
CA LEU A 121 2.77 19.76 -10.33
C LEU A 121 2.38 20.95 -9.44
N PRO A 122 1.30 21.71 -9.71
CA PRO A 122 0.84 22.76 -8.79
C PRO A 122 0.48 22.24 -7.40
N ASP A 123 -0.15 21.06 -7.32
CA ASP A 123 -0.48 20.43 -6.04
C ASP A 123 0.77 19.94 -5.31
N LEU A 124 1.74 19.39 -6.05
CA LEU A 124 3.05 19.03 -5.50
C LEU A 124 3.82 20.26 -4.99
N ASP A 125 3.76 21.39 -5.72
CA ASP A 125 4.32 22.67 -5.28
C ASP A 125 3.72 23.12 -3.96
N ALA A 126 2.39 23.10 -3.86
CA ALA A 126 1.66 23.47 -2.65
C ALA A 126 2.02 22.56 -1.47
N LYS A 127 2.12 21.24 -1.71
CA LYS A 127 2.53 20.27 -0.68
C LYS A 127 3.94 20.55 -0.17
N ILE A 128 4.91 20.71 -1.07
CA ILE A 128 6.30 21.02 -0.72
C ILE A 128 6.36 22.35 0.04
N ALA A 129 5.68 23.40 -0.42
CA ALA A 129 5.64 24.69 0.26
C ALA A 129 5.05 24.60 1.67
N SER A 130 4.00 23.79 1.86
CA SER A 130 3.40 23.54 3.18
C SER A 130 4.39 22.87 4.13
N ILE A 131 5.10 21.84 3.68
CA ILE A 131 6.12 21.13 4.47
C ILE A 131 7.25 22.08 4.89
N LEU A 132 7.81 22.82 3.94
CA LEU A 132 8.90 23.76 4.21
C LEU A 132 8.46 24.86 5.18
N LYS A 133 7.21 25.34 5.07
CA LYS A 133 6.64 26.30 6.01
C LYS A 133 6.45 25.72 7.41
N ALA A 134 5.91 24.51 7.52
CA ALA A 134 5.63 23.86 8.81
C ALA A 134 6.91 23.52 9.58
N THR A 135 7.95 23.08 8.87
CA THR A 135 9.23 22.66 9.46
C THR A 135 10.25 23.79 9.57
N GLY A 136 10.07 24.89 8.85
CA GLY A 136 11.06 25.96 8.72
C GLY A 136 12.28 25.56 7.86
N ALA A 137 12.28 24.36 7.27
CA ALA A 137 13.34 23.91 6.39
C ALA A 137 13.34 24.70 5.06
N LYS A 138 14.53 24.91 4.50
CA LYS A 138 14.68 25.58 3.18
C LYS A 138 14.55 24.60 2.01
N LYS A 139 14.82 23.32 2.28
CA LYS A 139 14.75 22.22 1.33
C LYS A 139 14.17 20.99 2.02
N LEU A 140 13.73 20.03 1.22
CA LEU A 140 13.32 18.71 1.68
C LEU A 140 13.99 17.60 0.87
N ASP A 141 13.92 16.38 1.37
CA ASP A 141 14.34 15.17 0.66
C ASP A 141 13.13 14.55 -0.05
N LEU A 142 13.27 14.28 -1.35
CA LEU A 142 12.19 13.72 -2.16
C LEU A 142 12.46 12.24 -2.40
N VAL A 143 11.52 11.38 -2.02
CA VAL A 143 11.59 9.93 -2.29
C VAL A 143 10.43 9.56 -3.20
N ALA A 144 10.70 8.82 -4.27
CA ALA A 144 9.68 8.48 -5.24
C ALA A 144 9.77 7.04 -5.72
N HIS A 145 8.62 6.44 -5.98
CA HIS A 145 8.50 5.04 -6.40
C HIS A 145 7.87 4.93 -7.77
N LEU A 146 8.49 4.13 -8.65
CA LEU A 146 7.97 3.79 -9.98
C LEU A 146 7.55 5.03 -10.81
N GLU A 147 6.28 5.13 -11.21
CA GLU A 147 5.74 6.25 -12.00
C GLU A 147 5.81 7.58 -11.23
N GLY A 148 5.79 7.55 -9.90
CA GLY A 148 6.01 8.72 -9.04
C GLY A 148 7.41 9.29 -9.19
N ALA A 149 8.40 8.45 -9.53
CA ALA A 149 9.75 8.90 -9.83
C ALA A 149 9.81 9.66 -11.16
N ALA A 150 9.09 9.18 -12.18
CA ALA A 150 8.99 9.90 -13.45
C ALA A 150 8.28 11.25 -13.29
N LEU A 151 7.24 11.32 -12.43
CA LEU A 151 6.58 12.57 -12.07
C LEU A 151 7.54 13.52 -11.33
N SER A 152 8.28 13.00 -10.35
CA SER A 152 9.25 13.76 -9.55
C SER A 152 10.40 14.30 -10.40
N GLU A 153 10.89 13.51 -11.35
CA GLU A 153 11.92 13.96 -12.29
C GLU A 153 11.41 15.11 -13.18
N ARG A 154 10.19 15.00 -13.73
CA ARG A 154 9.57 16.08 -14.49
C ARG A 154 9.36 17.34 -13.65
N TYR A 155 8.99 17.18 -12.38
CA TYR A 155 8.91 18.29 -11.43
C TYR A 155 10.27 18.98 -11.27
N LEU A 156 11.32 18.21 -10.96
CA LEU A 156 12.67 18.73 -10.71
C LEU A 156 13.31 19.37 -11.95
N THR A 157 13.00 18.88 -13.15
CA THR A 157 13.56 19.41 -14.41
C THR A 157 12.76 20.56 -15.00
N SER A 158 11.54 20.81 -14.51
CA SER A 158 10.66 21.87 -15.04
C SER A 158 11.11 23.29 -14.71
N SER A 159 11.85 23.51 -13.62
CA SER A 159 12.45 24.82 -13.31
C SER A 159 13.55 24.71 -12.24
N SER A 160 14.50 25.65 -12.25
CA SER A 160 15.52 25.76 -11.19
C SER A 160 14.89 26.01 -9.82
N ASP A 161 13.77 26.72 -9.74
CA ASP A 161 13.12 27.04 -8.46
C ASP A 161 12.47 25.82 -7.80
N ARG A 162 11.95 24.88 -8.60
CA ARG A 162 11.49 23.57 -8.12
C ARG A 162 12.66 22.71 -7.66
N ALA A 163 13.72 22.61 -8.46
CA ALA A 163 14.94 21.88 -8.07
C ALA A 163 15.59 22.44 -6.80
N ASN A 164 15.62 23.77 -6.65
CA ASN A 164 16.25 24.44 -5.50
C ASN A 164 15.56 24.17 -4.16
N ARG A 165 14.31 23.68 -4.16
CA ARG A 165 13.58 23.26 -2.94
C ARG A 165 13.86 21.82 -2.51
N VAL A 166 14.62 21.06 -3.29
CA VAL A 166 14.95 19.66 -3.01
C VAL A 166 16.44 19.53 -2.73
N ALA A 167 16.78 18.88 -1.61
CA ALA A 167 18.17 18.65 -1.20
C ALA A 167 18.71 17.35 -1.79
N HIS A 168 17.93 16.28 -1.71
CA HIS A 168 18.26 14.98 -2.26
C HIS A 168 17.04 14.38 -2.95
N TYR A 169 17.30 13.56 -3.97
CA TYR A 169 16.27 12.80 -4.66
C TYR A 169 16.58 11.31 -4.63
N VAL A 170 15.64 10.50 -4.17
CA VAL A 170 15.71 9.04 -4.20
C VAL A 170 14.65 8.51 -5.15
N THR A 171 15.07 7.76 -6.16
CA THR A 171 14.16 6.98 -7.02
C THR A 171 14.28 5.49 -6.69
N VAL A 172 13.14 4.85 -6.48
CA VAL A 172 13.06 3.41 -6.19
C VAL A 172 12.27 2.71 -7.27
N GLY A 173 12.94 1.85 -8.05
CA GLY A 173 12.35 1.10 -9.15
C GLY A 173 11.86 1.96 -10.33
N GLY A 174 11.94 3.28 -10.22
CA GLY A 174 11.49 4.25 -11.22
C GLY A 174 12.54 4.51 -12.30
N SER A 175 12.07 4.86 -13.49
CA SER A 175 12.96 5.29 -14.57
C SER A 175 13.44 6.71 -14.31
N LEU A 176 14.72 6.97 -14.60
CA LEU A 176 15.23 8.32 -14.81
C LEU A 176 15.65 8.48 -16.27
N ALA A 177 15.74 9.72 -16.76
CA ALA A 177 16.60 10.03 -17.88
C ALA A 177 18.04 9.58 -17.57
N GLY A 178 18.89 9.45 -18.59
CA GLY A 178 20.26 8.93 -18.43
C GLY A 178 21.16 9.67 -17.42
N ARG A 179 20.71 10.83 -16.89
CA ARG A 179 21.41 11.68 -15.91
C ARG A 179 20.43 12.18 -14.83
N PRO A 180 20.91 12.47 -13.61
CA PRO A 180 20.07 13.02 -12.55
C PRO A 180 19.63 14.47 -12.85
N PRO A 181 18.57 14.97 -12.20
CA PRO A 181 18.19 16.38 -12.25
C PRO A 181 19.35 17.29 -11.84
N ALA A 182 19.56 18.38 -12.59
CA ALA A 182 20.69 19.28 -12.38
C ALA A 182 20.68 19.88 -10.97
N GLY A 183 21.81 19.77 -10.26
CA GLY A 183 21.96 20.34 -8.92
C GLY A 183 21.27 19.57 -7.79
N VAL A 184 20.67 18.41 -8.07
CA VAL A 184 20.01 17.56 -7.07
C VAL A 184 20.73 16.21 -6.97
N PRO A 185 21.57 16.00 -5.94
CA PRO A 185 22.16 14.70 -5.67
C PRO A 185 21.09 13.60 -5.67
N THR A 186 21.36 12.52 -6.40
CA THR A 186 20.37 11.47 -6.65
C THR A 186 20.88 10.09 -6.26
N LEU A 187 20.03 9.32 -5.58
CA LEU A 187 20.17 7.88 -5.36
C LEU A 187 19.15 7.14 -6.23
N ALA A 188 19.63 6.24 -7.09
CA ALA A 188 18.81 5.34 -7.88
C ALA A 188 18.89 3.91 -7.34
N VAL A 189 17.75 3.38 -6.90
CA VAL A 189 17.62 2.03 -6.36
C VAL A 189 16.89 1.15 -7.36
N TRP A 190 17.52 0.03 -7.75
CA TRP A 190 17.05 -0.88 -8.78
C TRP A 190 16.73 -2.27 -8.21
N GLY A 191 15.63 -2.88 -8.67
CA GLY A 191 15.23 -4.24 -8.28
C GLY A 191 15.71 -5.32 -9.28
N GLU A 192 14.90 -6.37 -9.42
CA GLU A 192 15.04 -7.49 -10.38
C GLU A 192 14.97 -7.08 -11.87
N ASN A 193 14.76 -5.79 -12.15
CA ASN A 193 14.73 -5.27 -13.51
C ASN A 193 16.10 -5.35 -14.22
N ASP A 194 16.11 -4.96 -15.50
CA ASP A 194 17.31 -4.97 -16.36
C ASP A 194 18.59 -4.56 -15.61
N PRO A 195 19.57 -5.49 -15.49
CA PRO A 195 20.77 -5.30 -14.68
C PRO A 195 21.69 -4.20 -15.23
N THR A 196 21.49 -3.81 -16.49
CA THR A 196 22.27 -2.74 -17.15
C THR A 196 21.77 -1.35 -16.82
N ARG A 197 20.55 -1.22 -16.24
CA ARG A 197 20.00 0.07 -15.86
C ARG A 197 20.92 0.80 -14.89
N ARG A 198 21.20 2.05 -15.23
CA ARG A 198 22.04 2.95 -14.45
C ARG A 198 21.70 4.39 -14.81
N VAL A 199 21.86 5.28 -13.83
CA VAL A 199 21.87 6.72 -14.07
C VAL A 199 23.29 7.24 -13.92
N GLU A 200 23.85 7.77 -14.99
CA GLU A 200 25.20 8.34 -14.97
C GLU A 200 25.21 9.62 -14.11
N GLY A 201 26.13 9.70 -13.14
CA GLY A 201 26.22 10.83 -12.21
C GLY A 201 25.36 10.71 -10.94
N ALA A 202 24.56 9.65 -10.81
CA ALA A 202 23.86 9.32 -9.56
C ALA A 202 24.57 8.21 -8.79
N VAL A 203 24.27 8.07 -7.49
CA VAL A 203 24.56 6.85 -6.74
C VAL A 203 23.60 5.76 -7.21
N ASN A 204 24.09 4.58 -7.56
CA ASN A 204 23.25 3.48 -8.05
C ASN A 204 23.41 2.27 -7.13
N VAL A 205 22.30 1.75 -6.64
CA VAL A 205 22.22 0.53 -5.80
C VAL A 205 21.27 -0.46 -6.45
N ARG A 206 21.55 -1.76 -6.29
CA ARG A 206 20.74 -2.82 -6.88
C ARG A 206 20.47 -3.96 -5.90
N PHE A 207 19.23 -4.44 -5.89
CA PHE A 207 18.75 -5.61 -5.15
C PHE A 207 18.01 -6.55 -6.12
N VAL A 208 18.73 -7.53 -6.66
CA VAL A 208 18.27 -8.35 -7.81
C VAL A 208 17.16 -9.35 -7.48
N ASP A 209 16.91 -9.58 -6.20
CA ASP A 209 15.90 -10.51 -5.66
C ASP A 209 14.62 -9.80 -5.20
N GLN A 210 14.53 -8.48 -5.41
CA GLN A 210 13.43 -7.65 -4.93
C GLN A 210 12.60 -7.11 -6.09
N ASP A 211 11.28 -7.31 -5.98
CA ASP A 211 10.29 -6.80 -6.91
C ASP A 211 9.85 -5.37 -6.55
N ARG A 212 8.71 -4.88 -7.07
CA ARG A 212 8.32 -3.46 -6.99
C ARG A 212 8.13 -2.89 -5.58
N ALA A 213 7.10 -3.29 -4.85
CA ALA A 213 6.79 -2.82 -3.50
C ALA A 213 7.81 -3.37 -2.51
N GLN A 214 8.20 -4.64 -2.64
CA GLN A 214 9.29 -5.22 -1.85
C GLN A 214 10.56 -4.37 -1.89
N LEU A 215 10.96 -3.86 -3.06
CA LEU A 215 12.14 -3.00 -3.18
C LEU A 215 12.00 -1.71 -2.36
N LEU A 216 10.84 -1.07 -2.37
CA LEU A 216 10.61 0.15 -1.58
C LEU A 216 10.58 -0.14 -0.09
N THR A 217 9.94 -1.23 0.30
CA THR A 217 9.69 -1.56 1.71
C THR A 217 10.79 -2.40 2.35
N SER A 218 11.85 -2.79 1.63
CA SER A 218 12.92 -3.60 2.21
C SER A 218 13.80 -2.82 3.19
N THR A 219 14.33 -3.54 4.18
CA THR A 219 15.33 -3.02 5.13
C THR A 219 16.63 -2.61 4.44
N ALA A 220 16.97 -3.30 3.34
CA ALA A 220 18.16 -3.00 2.54
C ALA A 220 18.03 -1.65 1.83
N THR A 221 16.90 -1.39 1.16
CA THR A 221 16.62 -0.08 0.56
C THR A 221 16.54 1.01 1.61
N PHE A 222 15.87 0.78 2.73
CA PHE A 222 15.83 1.74 3.84
C PHE A 222 17.24 2.14 4.31
N ARG A 223 18.15 1.17 4.47
CA ARG A 223 19.54 1.46 4.90
C ARG A 223 20.27 2.37 3.92
N GLU A 224 20.10 2.15 2.63
CA GLU A 224 20.76 2.94 1.58
C GLU A 224 20.13 4.32 1.44
N MET A 225 18.80 4.44 1.55
CA MET A 225 18.12 5.74 1.65
C MET A 225 18.63 6.52 2.87
N TYR A 226 18.62 5.91 4.06
CA TYR A 226 19.03 6.58 5.29
C TYR A 226 20.49 7.07 5.21
N ARG A 227 21.41 6.25 4.70
CA ARG A 227 22.82 6.63 4.49
C ARG A 227 22.96 7.79 3.52
N PHE A 228 22.23 7.74 2.41
CA PHE A 228 22.29 8.77 1.40
C PHE A 228 21.75 10.11 1.92
N LEU A 229 20.63 10.11 2.64
CA LEU A 229 19.99 11.32 3.13
C LEU A 229 20.69 11.93 4.36
N THR A 230 21.28 11.11 5.22
CA THR A 230 21.85 11.56 6.51
C THR A 230 23.37 11.54 6.57
N GLY A 231 24.04 10.84 5.65
CA GLY A 231 25.48 10.58 5.71
C GLY A 231 25.91 9.54 6.76
N THR A 232 24.96 8.90 7.46
CA THR A 232 25.24 7.94 8.54
C THR A 232 24.50 6.62 8.36
N THR A 233 24.94 5.53 9.01
CA THR A 233 24.18 4.27 8.99
C THR A 233 23.05 4.35 10.03
N PRO A 234 21.82 3.84 9.74
CA PRO A 234 20.76 3.81 10.73
C PRO A 234 21.15 2.92 11.93
N HIS A 235 20.70 3.31 13.12
CA HIS A 235 20.84 2.52 14.34
C HIS A 235 20.08 1.19 14.25
N THR A 236 18.90 1.19 13.62
CA THR A 236 18.09 -0.01 13.41
C THR A 236 17.41 0.03 12.05
N THR A 237 17.12 -1.13 11.47
CA THR A 237 16.24 -1.26 10.30
C THR A 237 14.85 -1.74 10.64
N ASP A 238 14.56 -1.98 11.92
CA ASP A 238 13.32 -2.57 12.39
C ASP A 238 12.30 -1.49 12.79
N VAL A 239 11.02 -1.84 12.70
CA VAL A 239 9.95 -1.06 13.32
C VAL A 239 9.91 -1.32 14.84
N VAL A 240 10.82 -0.69 15.59
CA VAL A 240 10.89 -0.79 17.06
C VAL A 240 9.59 -0.28 17.75
N PRO A 241 8.95 -1.03 18.65
CA PRO A 241 7.77 -0.50 19.34
C PRO A 241 8.07 0.75 20.18
N LYS A 242 7.21 1.78 20.11
CA LYS A 242 7.28 2.96 20.99
C LYS A 242 6.74 2.59 22.36
N GLN A 243 7.42 3.03 23.42
CA GLN A 243 6.94 2.87 24.79
C GLN A 243 5.89 3.94 25.10
N GLY A 244 4.77 3.53 25.71
CA GLY A 244 3.68 4.43 26.07
C GLY A 244 2.72 4.75 24.91
N PRO A 245 1.97 5.87 25.01
CA PRO A 245 0.98 6.24 24.01
C PRO A 245 1.58 6.48 22.64
N ILE A 246 0.83 6.09 21.61
CA ILE A 246 1.15 6.33 20.20
C ILE A 246 0.18 7.34 19.59
N GLU A 247 0.63 8.06 18.57
CA GLU A 247 -0.21 8.97 17.78
C GLU A 247 -0.44 8.39 16.39
N ILE A 248 -1.70 8.33 15.99
CA ILE A 248 -2.12 7.77 14.71
C ILE A 248 -2.91 8.83 13.95
N SER A 249 -2.48 9.18 12.75
CA SER A 249 -3.21 10.06 11.84
C SER A 249 -3.10 9.56 10.42
N GLY A 250 -3.93 10.10 9.54
CA GLY A 250 -3.94 9.63 8.17
C GLY A 250 -4.94 10.35 7.29
N ARG A 251 -5.26 9.71 6.17
CA ARG A 251 -6.27 10.20 5.22
C ARG A 251 -7.28 9.11 4.89
N ALA A 252 -8.54 9.49 4.80
CA ALA A 252 -9.59 8.67 4.21
C ALA A 252 -9.78 9.08 2.74
N LEU A 253 -9.58 8.15 1.81
CA LEU A 253 -9.44 8.45 0.39
C LEU A 253 -10.38 7.61 -0.49
N ARG A 254 -10.88 8.22 -1.57
CA ARG A 254 -11.55 7.53 -2.68
C ARG A 254 -10.48 6.92 -3.60
N TYR A 255 -10.24 5.62 -3.49
CA TYR A 255 -9.16 4.92 -4.18
C TYR A 255 -9.62 4.37 -5.55
N PRO A 256 -8.82 4.45 -6.64
CA PRO A 256 -7.42 4.94 -6.74
C PRO A 256 -7.17 6.42 -7.05
N MET A 257 -8.19 7.28 -7.12
CA MET A 257 -8.01 8.70 -7.42
C MET A 257 -7.43 9.48 -6.23
N ASN A 258 -7.41 8.85 -5.05
CA ASN A 258 -6.90 9.41 -3.81
C ASN A 258 -7.53 10.77 -3.45
N VAL A 259 -8.79 10.96 -3.82
CA VAL A 259 -9.56 12.15 -3.45
C VAL A 259 -10.03 12.00 -2.01
N GLY A 260 -9.84 13.04 -1.20
CA GLY A 260 -10.29 13.07 0.19
C GLY A 260 -11.78 12.75 0.34
N VAL A 261 -12.12 11.84 1.26
CA VAL A 261 -13.50 11.59 1.65
C VAL A 261 -14.04 12.82 2.40
N ARG A 262 -15.24 13.25 2.02
CA ARG A 262 -15.95 14.41 2.58
C ARG A 262 -17.32 13.98 3.10
N ASP A 263 -17.94 14.85 3.90
CA ASP A 263 -19.31 14.69 4.40
C ASP A 263 -19.52 13.34 5.11
N ALA A 264 -18.49 12.89 5.80
CA ALA A 264 -18.42 11.62 6.48
C ALA A 264 -17.86 11.82 7.89
N ARG A 265 -18.00 10.80 8.73
CA ARG A 265 -17.29 10.74 10.00
C ARG A 265 -16.44 9.47 10.07
N LEU A 266 -15.31 9.60 10.74
CA LEU A 266 -14.46 8.49 11.14
C LEU A 266 -14.65 8.26 12.63
N GLU A 267 -15.07 7.06 13.00
CA GLU A 267 -15.07 6.60 14.39
C GLU A 267 -13.93 5.60 14.58
N VAL A 268 -13.22 5.70 15.71
CA VAL A 268 -12.15 4.77 16.08
C VAL A 268 -12.59 4.03 17.34
N HIS A 269 -12.71 2.72 17.26
CA HIS A 269 -13.14 1.86 18.35
C HIS A 269 -12.00 0.95 18.79
N ARG A 270 -11.81 0.79 20.10
CA ARG A 270 -11.04 -0.34 20.64
C ARG A 270 -11.89 -1.61 20.53
N VAL A 271 -11.30 -2.69 20.03
CA VAL A 271 -11.99 -3.97 19.83
C VAL A 271 -11.28 -5.11 20.55
N ASP A 272 -12.00 -6.19 20.84
CA ASP A 272 -11.40 -7.42 21.37
C ASP A 272 -10.56 -8.10 20.27
N PRO A 273 -9.24 -8.29 20.46
CA PRO A 273 -8.38 -8.89 19.44
C PRO A 273 -8.75 -10.33 19.06
N ARG A 274 -9.53 -11.04 19.89
CA ARG A 274 -9.97 -12.42 19.63
C ARG A 274 -11.23 -12.50 18.77
N THR A 275 -11.98 -11.41 18.64
CA THR A 275 -13.28 -11.42 17.94
C THR A 275 -13.46 -10.25 16.97
N GLY A 276 -12.66 -9.20 17.07
CA GLY A 276 -12.85 -7.94 16.35
C GLY A 276 -14.07 -7.13 16.81
N ARG A 277 -14.77 -7.56 17.87
CA ARG A 277 -16.01 -6.93 18.31
C ARG A 277 -15.77 -5.77 19.25
N ARG A 278 -16.62 -4.76 19.14
CA ARG A 278 -16.68 -3.61 20.05
C ARG A 278 -17.20 -4.05 21.42
N GLY A 279 -16.52 -3.63 22.48
CA GLY A 279 -17.02 -3.72 23.85
C GLY A 279 -17.80 -2.48 24.29
N ALA A 280 -18.22 -2.46 25.56
CA ALA A 280 -18.73 -1.24 26.20
C ALA A 280 -17.64 -0.15 26.21
N ASN A 281 -18.03 1.11 25.99
CA ASN A 281 -17.11 2.26 25.93
C ASN A 281 -15.97 2.09 24.90
N SER A 282 -16.26 1.43 23.77
CA SER A 282 -15.28 1.14 22.72
C SER A 282 -14.84 2.38 21.95
N LEU A 283 -15.68 3.39 21.76
CA LEU A 283 -15.34 4.61 21.02
C LEU A 283 -14.19 5.35 21.72
N LYS A 284 -13.10 5.59 20.98
CA LYS A 284 -11.88 6.28 21.42
C LYS A 284 -11.51 7.48 20.58
N GLY A 285 -11.92 7.51 19.31
CA GLY A 285 -11.69 8.64 18.40
C GLY A 285 -12.93 8.95 17.59
N TYR A 286 -13.13 10.22 17.28
CA TYR A 286 -14.24 10.69 16.45
C TYR A 286 -13.76 11.90 15.65
N PHE A 287 -13.82 11.81 14.32
CA PHE A 287 -13.33 12.85 13.42
C PHE A 287 -14.35 13.13 12.32
N HIS A 288 -14.56 14.41 12.02
CA HIS A 288 -15.29 14.81 10.82
C HIS A 288 -14.34 14.80 9.63
N LEU A 289 -14.69 14.05 8.58
CA LEU A 289 -13.91 13.98 7.35
C LEU A 289 -14.39 15.08 6.40
N SER A 290 -13.48 15.97 6.02
CA SER A 290 -13.72 17.09 5.11
C SER A 290 -12.47 17.40 4.30
N GLY A 291 -12.57 18.32 3.34
CA GLY A 291 -11.40 18.80 2.60
C GLY A 291 -10.65 17.70 1.84
N ASP A 292 -9.44 17.40 2.28
CA ASP A 292 -8.53 16.40 1.69
C ASP A 292 -8.62 15.01 2.35
N GLY A 293 -9.59 14.82 3.25
CA GLY A 293 -9.84 13.55 3.95
C GLY A 293 -8.91 13.30 5.12
N SER A 294 -8.07 14.27 5.52
CA SER A 294 -7.18 14.15 6.68
C SER A 294 -7.95 13.99 7.98
N TRP A 295 -7.40 13.18 8.89
CA TRP A 295 -7.94 12.93 10.22
C TRP A 295 -6.82 12.70 11.23
N GLY A 296 -7.15 12.83 12.52
CA GLY A 296 -6.19 12.70 13.62
C GLY A 296 -5.56 14.03 14.05
N PRO A 297 -4.53 13.97 14.93
CA PRO A 297 -4.00 12.74 15.53
C PRO A 297 -4.99 12.09 16.51
N PHE A 298 -5.06 10.77 16.47
CA PHE A 298 -5.71 9.92 17.46
C PHE A 298 -4.63 9.38 18.41
N ARG A 299 -4.80 9.61 19.70
CA ARG A 299 -3.89 9.08 20.72
C ARG A 299 -4.33 7.66 21.14
N GLY A 300 -3.53 6.67 20.77
CA GLY A 300 -3.78 5.25 21.00
C GLY A 300 -2.78 4.58 21.94
N ASP A 301 -2.96 3.27 22.12
CA ASP A 301 -2.11 2.34 22.86
C ASP A 301 -1.61 1.25 21.91
N GLY A 302 -0.29 1.11 21.76
CA GLY A 302 0.33 0.15 20.82
C GLY A 302 0.17 -1.33 21.19
N ALA A 303 -0.39 -1.62 22.36
CA ALA A 303 -0.79 -2.98 22.77
C ALA A 303 -2.26 -3.31 22.44
N SER A 304 -3.02 -2.35 21.91
CA SER A 304 -4.46 -2.50 21.65
C SER A 304 -4.75 -2.67 20.15
N THR A 305 -5.86 -3.36 19.86
CA THR A 305 -6.42 -3.47 18.50
C THR A 305 -7.56 -2.46 18.33
N TYR A 306 -7.59 -1.84 17.16
CA TYR A 306 -8.57 -0.83 16.81
C TYR A 306 -9.31 -1.18 15.51
N GLU A 307 -10.58 -0.76 15.48
CA GLU A 307 -11.40 -0.67 14.29
C GLU A 307 -11.55 0.81 13.94
N PHE A 308 -11.30 1.14 12.68
CA PHE A 308 -11.56 2.47 12.11
C PHE A 308 -12.78 2.33 11.21
N VAL A 309 -13.87 3.05 11.48
CA VAL A 309 -15.08 2.96 10.66
C VAL A 309 -15.41 4.30 10.04
N ILE A 310 -15.49 4.33 8.71
CA ILE A 310 -16.03 5.49 8.00
C ILE A 310 -17.54 5.30 7.84
N VAL A 311 -18.30 6.20 8.47
CA VAL A 311 -19.76 6.22 8.45
C VAL A 311 -20.25 7.35 7.56
N ARG A 312 -21.16 7.04 6.62
CA ARG A 312 -21.70 7.98 5.63
C ARG A 312 -23.20 7.77 5.46
N GLY A 313 -23.95 8.85 5.28
CA GLY A 313 -25.39 8.76 5.06
C GLY A 313 -25.71 8.07 3.72
N GLY A 314 -26.47 6.97 3.77
CA GLY A 314 -26.95 6.27 2.57
C GLY A 314 -25.91 5.40 1.85
N GLU A 315 -24.71 5.22 2.41
CA GLU A 315 -23.70 4.28 1.93
C GLU A 315 -23.38 3.22 3.00
N PRO A 316 -22.88 2.03 2.64
CA PRO A 316 -22.37 1.05 3.60
C PRO A 316 -21.27 1.61 4.49
N ASP A 317 -21.30 1.24 5.77
CA ASP A 317 -20.22 1.54 6.72
C ASP A 317 -18.96 0.79 6.29
N HIS A 318 -17.81 1.46 6.26
CA HIS A 318 -16.55 0.84 5.87
C HIS A 318 -15.64 0.70 7.08
N HIS A 319 -15.41 -0.55 7.49
CA HIS A 319 -14.61 -0.97 8.62
C HIS A 319 -13.19 -1.32 8.18
N PHE A 320 -12.19 -0.74 8.85
CA PHE A 320 -10.78 -1.01 8.61
C PHE A 320 -10.14 -1.59 9.87
N TYR A 321 -9.38 -2.67 9.68
CA TYR A 321 -8.64 -3.35 10.74
C TYR A 321 -7.18 -3.42 10.33
N TYR A 322 -6.31 -2.84 11.15
CA TYR A 322 -4.86 -2.90 10.94
C TYR A 322 -4.26 -3.95 11.87
N GLN A 323 -3.19 -4.60 11.41
CA GLN A 323 -2.22 -5.19 12.33
C GLN A 323 -1.84 -4.12 13.38
N PRO A 324 -1.76 -4.47 14.69
CA PRO A 324 -1.63 -3.47 15.74
C PRO A 324 -0.46 -2.50 15.53
N PHE A 325 -0.76 -1.20 15.56
CA PHE A 325 0.24 -0.15 15.46
C PHE A 325 1.26 -0.26 16.59
N ARG A 326 2.55 -0.28 16.24
CA ARG A 326 3.63 -0.48 17.22
C ARG A 326 4.25 0.84 17.67
N ARG A 327 4.00 1.93 16.97
CA ARG A 327 4.54 3.27 17.21
C ARG A 327 3.66 4.31 16.53
N ASP A 328 4.07 5.58 16.62
CA ASP A 328 3.39 6.66 15.91
C ASP A 328 3.33 6.39 14.41
N ASP A 329 2.19 6.70 13.81
CA ASP A 329 1.93 6.50 12.39
C ASP A 329 1.06 7.62 11.83
N HIS A 330 1.65 8.43 10.94
CA HIS A 330 0.97 9.57 10.33
C HIS A 330 0.63 9.32 8.85
N LEU A 331 0.88 8.11 8.35
CA LEU A 331 0.70 7.74 6.95
C LEU A 331 -0.43 6.73 6.73
N VAL A 332 -1.27 6.48 7.74
CA VAL A 332 -2.44 5.60 7.60
C VAL A 332 -3.35 6.06 6.45
N ARG A 333 -3.74 5.14 5.56
CA ARG A 333 -4.66 5.39 4.44
C ARG A 333 -5.87 4.49 4.51
N LEU A 334 -7.03 5.08 4.80
CA LEU A 334 -8.32 4.39 4.78
C LEU A 334 -8.88 4.48 3.35
N LEU A 335 -8.47 3.54 2.50
CA LEU A 335 -8.85 3.48 1.09
C LEU A 335 -10.27 2.93 0.95
N THR A 336 -11.18 3.74 0.42
CA THR A 336 -12.60 3.39 0.28
C THR A 336 -13.11 3.68 -1.13
N SER A 337 -14.25 3.10 -1.46
CA SER A 337 -14.98 3.34 -2.71
C SER A 337 -16.45 3.66 -2.41
N GLN A 338 -17.21 4.13 -3.39
CA GLN A 338 -18.66 4.24 -3.33
C GLN A 338 -19.34 2.96 -3.86
N PRO A 339 -20.61 2.69 -3.58
CA PRO A 339 -21.36 1.61 -4.23
C PRO A 339 -21.38 1.75 -5.76
N GLY A 340 -20.94 0.71 -6.47
CA GLY A 340 -20.89 0.66 -7.93
C GLY A 340 -19.86 1.58 -8.60
N GLN A 341 -18.95 2.20 -7.83
CA GLN A 341 -17.89 3.07 -8.33
C GLN A 341 -16.52 2.60 -7.84
N GLU A 342 -15.47 3.14 -8.46
CA GLU A 342 -14.08 2.76 -8.20
C GLU A 342 -13.87 1.23 -8.13
N ILE A 343 -12.85 0.75 -7.41
CA ILE A 343 -12.49 -0.67 -7.41
C ILE A 343 -13.33 -1.45 -6.41
N GLY A 344 -13.32 -1.07 -5.13
CA GLY A 344 -14.07 -1.77 -4.07
C GLY A 344 -15.58 -1.60 -4.15
N GLY A 345 -16.09 -0.68 -4.97
CA GLY A 345 -17.52 -0.54 -5.19
C GLY A 345 -18.13 -1.57 -6.13
N GLY A 346 -17.29 -2.30 -6.87
CA GLY A 346 -17.73 -3.33 -7.81
C GLY A 346 -17.87 -4.72 -7.20
N MET A 347 -17.65 -4.89 -5.90
CA MET A 347 -17.80 -6.18 -5.21
C MET A 347 -19.29 -6.53 -5.15
N GLU A 348 -19.60 -7.82 -5.32
CA GLU A 348 -20.97 -8.29 -5.26
C GLU A 348 -21.40 -8.45 -3.81
N THR A 349 -22.50 -7.78 -3.44
CA THR A 349 -22.91 -7.65 -2.03
C THR A 349 -24.22 -8.38 -1.76
N GLY A 350 -24.37 -8.87 -0.53
CA GLY A 350 -25.58 -9.56 -0.09
C GLY A 350 -25.69 -9.64 1.44
N PRO A 351 -26.89 -9.87 1.97
CA PRO A 351 -27.10 -9.98 3.42
C PRO A 351 -26.56 -11.31 3.99
N GLY A 352 -26.29 -12.30 3.13
CA GLY A 352 -25.86 -13.65 3.53
C GLY A 352 -24.35 -13.83 3.66
N HIS A 353 -23.55 -12.88 3.17
CA HIS A 353 -22.11 -13.02 3.10
C HIS A 353 -21.36 -11.73 3.47
N THR A 354 -20.09 -11.91 3.84
CA THR A 354 -19.13 -10.86 4.16
C THR A 354 -18.14 -10.71 3.02
N ASP A 355 -17.86 -9.46 2.67
CA ASP A 355 -16.85 -9.09 1.68
C ASP A 355 -15.61 -8.57 2.41
N LEU A 356 -14.43 -9.03 2.01
CA LEU A 356 -13.15 -8.60 2.57
C LEU A 356 -12.23 -8.03 1.48
N VAL A 357 -11.49 -6.98 1.81
CA VAL A 357 -10.29 -6.56 1.09
C VAL A 357 -9.11 -6.76 2.03
N VAL A 358 -8.06 -7.45 1.57
CA VAL A 358 -6.83 -7.64 2.34
C VAL A 358 -5.68 -6.98 1.60
N GLU A 359 -5.07 -5.99 2.23
CA GLU A 359 -3.97 -5.21 1.67
C GLU A 359 -2.67 -5.41 2.46
N ARG A 360 -1.55 -5.38 1.74
CA ARG A 360 -0.21 -5.42 2.33
C ARG A 360 0.77 -4.66 1.43
N PRO A 361 1.70 -3.84 1.97
CA PRO A 361 2.72 -3.14 1.18
C PRO A 361 3.90 -4.07 0.80
N LEU A 362 3.57 -5.30 0.39
CA LEU A 362 4.47 -6.35 -0.06
C LEU A 362 3.68 -7.37 -0.90
N GLU A 363 4.18 -7.68 -2.10
CA GLU A 363 3.50 -8.55 -3.06
C GLU A 363 3.12 -9.91 -2.47
N TRP A 364 1.90 -10.38 -2.68
CA TRP A 364 1.46 -11.74 -2.40
C TRP A 364 1.99 -12.70 -3.46
N TRP A 365 2.60 -13.81 -3.03
CA TRP A 365 3.03 -14.89 -3.92
C TRP A 365 2.32 -16.20 -3.59
N GLY A 366 1.79 -16.88 -4.60
CA GLY A 366 1.14 -18.18 -4.51
C GLY A 366 1.62 -19.21 -5.54
N ASP A 367 2.72 -18.94 -6.27
CA ASP A 367 3.31 -19.78 -7.32
C ASP A 367 4.81 -20.10 -7.11
N GLN A 368 5.34 -19.86 -5.92
CA GLN A 368 6.73 -20.06 -5.50
C GLN A 368 6.93 -21.31 -4.63
N GLY A 369 5.86 -22.08 -4.35
CA GLY A 369 5.93 -23.34 -3.60
C GLY A 369 6.22 -23.12 -2.11
N ASN A 370 7.33 -23.65 -1.60
CA ASN A 370 7.69 -23.46 -0.17
C ASN A 370 7.96 -21.99 0.20
N ALA A 371 8.09 -21.10 -0.79
CA ALA A 371 8.27 -19.67 -0.63
C ALA A 371 6.98 -18.87 -0.89
N ASP A 372 5.82 -19.53 -0.92
CA ASP A 372 4.52 -18.86 -0.98
C ASP A 372 4.20 -18.11 0.31
N ASP A 373 3.44 -17.02 0.17
CA ASP A 373 2.65 -16.52 1.26
C ASP A 373 1.40 -17.40 1.45
N VAL A 374 0.89 -17.43 2.67
CA VAL A 374 -0.41 -18.03 2.95
C VAL A 374 -1.32 -16.92 3.47
N LEU A 375 -2.46 -16.71 2.81
CA LEU A 375 -3.55 -15.90 3.33
C LEU A 375 -4.74 -16.81 3.54
N SER A 376 -5.12 -17.05 4.79
CA SER A 376 -6.22 -17.94 5.15
C SER A 376 -7.42 -17.16 5.65
N ILE A 377 -8.61 -17.53 5.15
CA ILE A 377 -9.90 -17.10 5.67
C ILE A 377 -10.55 -18.29 6.37
N ASP A 378 -10.83 -18.19 7.67
CA ASP A 378 -11.32 -19.29 8.50
C ASP A 378 -10.51 -20.58 8.32
N GLY A 379 -9.18 -20.43 8.24
CA GLY A 379 -8.22 -21.52 8.07
C GLY A 379 -8.02 -21.99 6.62
N LYS A 380 -8.86 -21.58 5.66
CA LYS A 380 -8.73 -21.95 4.25
C LYS A 380 -7.79 -20.98 3.53
N ASN A 381 -6.63 -21.47 3.05
CA ASN A 381 -5.75 -20.66 2.21
C ASN A 381 -6.47 -20.28 0.91
N VAL A 382 -6.45 -18.98 0.60
CA VAL A 382 -7.11 -18.41 -0.58
C VAL A 382 -6.13 -18.03 -1.69
N LEU A 383 -4.81 -18.08 -1.44
CA LEU A 383 -3.80 -17.78 -2.46
C LEU A 383 -3.33 -19.06 -3.14
N ASN A 384 -3.13 -18.96 -4.45
CA ASN A 384 -2.56 -20.02 -5.28
C ASN A 384 -1.94 -19.43 -6.56
N ALA A 385 -1.41 -20.31 -7.40
CA ALA A 385 -0.67 -19.90 -8.59
C ALA A 385 -1.55 -19.19 -9.65
N ALA A 386 -2.88 -19.34 -9.60
CA ALA A 386 -3.78 -18.68 -10.54
C ALA A 386 -4.10 -17.25 -10.12
N ASP A 387 -4.30 -16.98 -8.83
CA ASP A 387 -4.75 -15.66 -8.34
C ASP A 387 -3.62 -14.77 -7.82
N ALA A 388 -2.51 -15.33 -7.37
CA ALA A 388 -1.36 -14.57 -6.88
C ALA A 388 -0.02 -15.08 -7.47
N PRO A 389 0.11 -15.29 -8.79
CA PRO A 389 1.42 -15.57 -9.35
C PRO A 389 2.36 -14.39 -9.11
N ARG A 390 3.66 -14.61 -8.93
CA ARG A 390 4.63 -13.53 -8.67
C ARG A 390 4.56 -12.42 -9.72
N SER A 391 4.32 -12.78 -10.98
CA SER A 391 4.13 -11.84 -12.09
C SER A 391 2.91 -10.92 -11.95
N LYS A 392 1.94 -11.26 -11.09
CA LYS A 392 0.75 -10.45 -10.81
C LYS A 392 1.06 -9.25 -9.93
N LEU A 393 2.10 -9.34 -9.10
CA LEU A 393 2.50 -8.28 -8.17
C LEU A 393 1.35 -7.84 -7.25
N ALA A 394 0.52 -8.79 -6.81
CA ALA A 394 -0.68 -8.49 -6.05
C ALA A 394 -0.34 -7.85 -4.70
N LEU A 395 -0.88 -6.67 -4.41
CA LEU A 395 -0.80 -5.98 -3.12
C LEU A 395 -2.14 -6.01 -2.39
N GLY A 396 -3.25 -6.03 -3.15
CA GLY A 396 -4.61 -6.13 -2.64
C GLY A 396 -5.32 -7.40 -3.13
N VAL A 397 -5.97 -8.11 -2.21
CA VAL A 397 -6.77 -9.31 -2.47
C VAL A 397 -8.22 -9.01 -2.12
N TYR A 398 -9.10 -9.05 -3.12
CA TYR A 398 -10.53 -8.77 -2.97
C TYR A 398 -11.29 -10.10 -2.88
N LEU A 399 -11.94 -10.37 -1.76
CA LEU A 399 -12.59 -11.64 -1.47
C LEU A 399 -14.09 -11.40 -1.29
N PHE A 400 -14.89 -12.02 -2.15
CA PHE A 400 -16.35 -11.95 -2.09
C PHE A 400 -16.98 -13.14 -2.79
N ASP A 401 -18.24 -13.41 -2.47
CA ASP A 401 -19.04 -14.46 -3.10
C ASP A 401 -19.47 -14.01 -4.50
N ARG A 402 -18.79 -14.52 -5.53
CA ARG A 402 -19.10 -14.16 -6.91
C ARG A 402 -20.39 -14.87 -7.33
N ASN A 403 -21.33 -14.11 -7.87
CA ASN A 403 -22.69 -14.54 -8.22
C ASN A 403 -23.60 -14.80 -7.00
N SER A 404 -23.14 -14.51 -5.77
CA SER A 404 -23.90 -14.68 -4.52
C SER A 404 -24.51 -16.09 -4.37
N ASP A 405 -23.76 -17.14 -4.71
CA ASP A 405 -24.26 -18.51 -4.78
C ASP A 405 -23.92 -19.37 -3.55
N GLY A 406 -23.17 -18.80 -2.60
CA GLY A 406 -22.77 -19.48 -1.38
C GLY A 406 -21.62 -20.47 -1.56
N VAL A 407 -20.92 -20.45 -2.70
CA VAL A 407 -19.85 -21.40 -3.04
C VAL A 407 -18.50 -20.69 -3.17
N THR A 408 -17.45 -21.33 -2.67
CA THR A 408 -16.07 -20.82 -2.85
C THR A 408 -15.41 -21.49 -4.05
N HIS A 409 -14.94 -20.70 -5.02
CA HIS A 409 -14.22 -21.17 -6.20
C HIS A 409 -12.80 -20.59 -6.30
N LEU A 410 -11.81 -21.33 -5.79
CA LEU A 410 -10.40 -20.88 -5.78
C LEU A 410 -9.60 -21.21 -7.05
N THR A 411 -10.19 -21.91 -8.03
CA THR A 411 -9.43 -22.41 -9.19
C THR A 411 -9.05 -21.33 -10.19
N MET A 412 -9.77 -20.20 -10.20
CA MET A 412 -9.48 -19.07 -11.07
C MET A 412 -9.77 -17.76 -10.33
N PRO A 413 -8.98 -16.71 -10.58
CA PRO A 413 -9.29 -15.40 -10.05
C PRO A 413 -10.53 -14.81 -10.73
N ILE A 414 -11.16 -13.84 -10.07
CA ILE A 414 -12.24 -13.05 -10.62
C ILE A 414 -11.67 -12.13 -11.72
N PRO A 415 -12.04 -12.32 -13.01
CA PRO A 415 -11.32 -11.69 -14.13
C PRO A 415 -11.32 -10.16 -14.09
N ALA A 416 -12.41 -9.54 -13.62
CA ALA A 416 -12.52 -8.09 -13.53
C ALA A 416 -11.49 -7.46 -12.57
N TYR A 417 -11.16 -8.15 -11.47
CA TYR A 417 -10.17 -7.70 -10.51
C TYR A 417 -8.76 -8.11 -10.93
N PHE A 418 -8.59 -9.33 -11.45
CA PHE A 418 -7.30 -9.80 -11.96
C PHE A 418 -6.79 -8.98 -13.15
N GLY A 419 -7.67 -8.30 -13.89
CA GLY A 419 -7.30 -7.35 -14.94
C GLY A 419 -6.71 -6.02 -14.44
N ILE A 420 -6.88 -5.69 -13.16
CA ILE A 420 -6.39 -4.44 -12.56
C ILE A 420 -4.97 -4.65 -12.03
N GLY A 421 -4.06 -3.70 -12.27
CA GLY A 421 -2.68 -3.78 -11.75
C GLY A 421 -2.65 -3.99 -10.24
N PHE A 422 -1.75 -4.87 -9.77
CA PHE A 422 -1.51 -5.13 -8.35
C PHE A 422 -2.72 -5.61 -7.52
N ILE A 423 -3.85 -5.92 -8.14
CA ILE A 423 -5.06 -6.37 -7.46
C ILE A 423 -5.49 -7.71 -8.01
N THR A 424 -5.84 -8.63 -7.12
CA THR A 424 -6.49 -9.89 -7.49
C THR A 424 -7.85 -10.01 -6.82
N GLY A 425 -8.76 -10.77 -7.43
CA GLY A 425 -10.05 -11.08 -6.85
C GLY A 425 -10.19 -12.59 -6.70
N VAL A 426 -10.69 -13.04 -5.55
CA VAL A 426 -10.85 -14.46 -5.23
C VAL A 426 -12.30 -14.70 -4.84
N ASP A 427 -12.91 -15.71 -5.45
CA ASP A 427 -14.29 -16.08 -5.18
C ASP A 427 -14.36 -16.92 -3.90
N VAL A 428 -14.81 -16.30 -2.81
CA VAL A 428 -14.86 -16.88 -1.48
C VAL A 428 -16.18 -16.50 -0.81
N PHE A 429 -17.00 -17.52 -0.54
CA PHE A 429 -18.16 -17.37 0.32
C PHE A 429 -17.75 -17.34 1.80
N ILE A 430 -18.03 -16.21 2.46
CA ILE A 430 -17.80 -16.00 3.88
C ILE A 430 -19.16 -15.73 4.54
N PRO A 431 -19.75 -16.69 5.29
CA PRO A 431 -21.07 -16.50 5.88
C PRO A 431 -21.13 -15.31 6.83
N ALA A 432 -22.05 -14.37 6.57
CA ALA A 432 -22.31 -13.26 7.48
C ALA A 432 -23.10 -13.71 8.72
N GLY A 433 -23.00 -12.95 9.82
CA GLY A 433 -23.82 -13.16 11.00
C GLY A 433 -23.09 -12.93 12.31
N GLU A 434 -23.61 -13.51 13.39
CA GLU A 434 -23.13 -13.32 14.77
C GLU A 434 -21.83 -14.10 15.07
N ARG A 435 -20.84 -14.04 14.17
CA ARG A 435 -19.54 -14.70 14.26
C ARG A 435 -18.40 -13.75 13.95
N SER A 436 -17.19 -14.21 14.21
CA SER A 436 -15.95 -13.59 13.73
C SER A 436 -15.37 -14.41 12.58
N VAL A 437 -14.69 -13.74 11.67
CA VAL A 437 -13.92 -14.31 10.57
C VAL A 437 -12.45 -14.21 10.98
N GLU A 438 -11.76 -15.36 10.97
CA GLU A 438 -10.30 -15.36 11.11
C GLU A 438 -9.67 -15.02 9.76
N VAL A 439 -8.87 -13.95 9.73
CA VAL A 439 -8.02 -13.61 8.60
C VAL A 439 -6.57 -13.74 9.04
N ALA A 440 -5.85 -14.70 8.47
CA ALA A 440 -4.48 -15.01 8.89
C ALA A 440 -3.50 -14.89 7.72
N MET A 441 -2.43 -14.13 7.91
CA MET A 441 -1.30 -14.06 7.00
C MET A 441 -0.13 -14.86 7.56
N THR A 442 0.46 -15.74 6.77
CA THR A 442 1.80 -16.29 7.01
C THR A 442 2.74 -15.78 5.91
N PRO A 443 3.71 -14.92 6.24
CA PRO A 443 4.61 -14.36 5.24
C PRO A 443 5.58 -15.42 4.71
N ARG A 444 5.90 -15.31 3.41
CA ARG A 444 6.88 -16.18 2.74
C ARG A 444 8.20 -16.31 3.51
N GLY A 445 8.67 -17.55 3.64
CA GLY A 445 9.94 -17.87 4.32
C GLY A 445 9.99 -17.55 5.82
N LYS A 446 8.86 -17.15 6.44
CA LYS A 446 8.81 -16.62 7.80
C LYS A 446 7.59 -17.15 8.58
N THR A 447 7.42 -18.46 8.63
CA THR A 447 6.26 -19.11 9.30
C THR A 447 6.04 -18.69 10.76
N ALA A 448 7.12 -18.38 11.49
CA ALA A 448 7.06 -17.88 12.87
C ALA A 448 6.39 -16.49 13.00
N HIS A 449 6.24 -15.76 11.90
CA HIS A 449 5.65 -14.42 11.84
C HIS A 449 4.20 -14.44 11.34
N ARG A 450 3.49 -15.54 11.61
CA ARG A 450 2.06 -15.63 11.31
C ARG A 450 1.31 -14.54 12.09
N SER A 451 0.59 -13.69 11.37
CA SER A 451 -0.26 -12.64 11.93
C SER A 451 -1.73 -12.98 11.72
N VAL A 452 -2.55 -12.68 12.72
CA VAL A 452 -3.99 -12.97 12.71
C VAL A 452 -4.77 -11.72 13.08
N LEU A 453 -5.78 -11.41 12.28
CA LEU A 453 -6.81 -10.45 12.58
C LEU A 453 -8.15 -11.18 12.68
N GLN A 454 -8.91 -10.84 13.71
CA GLN A 454 -10.29 -11.30 13.90
C GLN A 454 -11.21 -10.13 13.62
N VAL A 455 -12.18 -10.32 12.74
CA VAL A 455 -13.15 -9.28 12.36
C VAL A 455 -14.57 -9.84 12.45
N PRO A 456 -15.58 -9.04 12.79
CA PRO A 456 -16.97 -9.51 12.72
C PRO A 456 -17.36 -9.85 11.27
N ALA A 457 -18.19 -10.87 11.10
CA ALA A 457 -18.74 -11.26 9.80
C ALA A 457 -19.90 -10.33 9.39
N TRP A 458 -19.54 -9.08 9.07
CA TRP A 458 -20.50 -8.05 8.68
C TRP A 458 -21.19 -8.38 7.34
N PRO A 459 -22.51 -8.24 7.20
CA PRO A 459 -23.20 -8.48 5.93
C PRO A 459 -22.84 -7.39 4.91
N SER A 460 -22.43 -7.81 3.70
CA SER A 460 -21.81 -6.91 2.72
C SER A 460 -22.78 -5.93 2.06
N ASP A 461 -24.09 -6.16 2.19
CA ASP A 461 -25.14 -5.23 1.74
C ASP A 461 -25.16 -3.90 2.53
N ARG A 462 -24.64 -3.91 3.76
CA ARG A 462 -24.61 -2.75 4.67
C ARG A 462 -23.23 -2.37 5.16
N HIS A 463 -22.24 -3.23 4.95
CA HIS A 463 -20.90 -3.06 5.49
C HIS A 463 -19.83 -3.42 4.47
N ARG A 464 -18.64 -2.85 4.63
CA ARG A 464 -17.42 -3.24 3.92
C ARG A 464 -16.29 -3.44 4.90
N VAL A 465 -15.39 -4.37 4.64
CA VAL A 465 -14.29 -4.68 5.55
C VAL A 465 -12.97 -4.68 4.79
N THR A 466 -12.04 -3.84 5.22
CA THR A 466 -10.65 -3.85 4.75
C THR A 466 -9.73 -4.21 5.90
N LEU A 467 -8.75 -5.08 5.63
CA LEU A 467 -7.72 -5.47 6.56
C LEU A 467 -6.35 -5.11 6.00
N HIS A 468 -5.48 -4.56 6.86
CA HIS A 468 -4.12 -4.21 6.50
C HIS A 468 -3.13 -5.03 7.32
N PHE A 469 -2.30 -5.80 6.63
CA PHE A 469 -1.12 -6.46 7.22
C PHE A 469 0.13 -5.66 6.92
N THR A 470 1.13 -5.74 7.80
CA THR A 470 2.45 -5.18 7.52
C THR A 470 3.23 -6.08 6.56
N GLY A 471 4.11 -5.48 5.75
CA GLY A 471 5.04 -6.23 4.89
C GLY A 471 6.17 -6.89 5.68
N GLU A 472 6.40 -6.48 6.91
CA GLU A 472 7.27 -7.17 7.86
C GLU A 472 6.42 -8.09 8.74
N GLY A 473 6.99 -9.25 9.06
CA GLY A 473 6.35 -10.25 9.90
C GLY A 473 6.22 -9.83 11.37
#